data_AF-A0A7D5R8Z9-F1
#
_entry.id   AF-A0A7D5R8Z9-F1
#
_cell.length_a   1.000
_cell.length_b   1.000
_cell.length_c   1.000
_cell.angle_alpha   90.00
_cell.angle_beta   90.00
_cell.angle_gamma   90.00
#
_symmetry.space_group_name_H-M   'P 1'
#
loop_
_entity.id
_entity.type
_entity.pdbx_description
1 polymer ?
#
loop_
_entity_poly.entity_id
_entity_poly.type
_entity_poly.pdbx_seq_one_letter_code
_entity_poly.pdbx_strand_id
1 'polypeptide(L)'
;MSDTENLKKSINKISGKLAELGVELAEIKFSYKVEAKPSKEYWEQRMNEFRKYNDKSLEYYNQVHAMMNLINTEESQMFLLRTSKFRQLGLELLEIMQKIKDNPSITDPKDKQQSQWSKDIKNKITEQSNKCLNHEREMNTSFRDFYQNELKRIVE
;
A
#
# COMPACT_ATOMS: atom_id res chain seq x y z
N MET A 1 -25.92 27.39 9.68
CA MET A 1 -26.17 26.04 10.23
C MET A 1 -26.16 24.95 9.15
N SER A 2 -26.35 25.25 7.85
CA SER A 2 -26.38 24.23 6.78
C SER A 2 -25.02 23.60 6.43
N ASP A 3 -23.94 24.38 6.42
CA ASP A 3 -22.71 23.97 5.74
C ASP A 3 -21.86 23.00 6.58
N THR A 4 -21.78 23.23 7.89
CA THR A 4 -21.11 22.31 8.83
C THR A 4 -21.80 20.96 8.90
N GLU A 5 -23.13 20.94 8.82
CA GLU A 5 -23.90 19.69 8.88
C GLU A 5 -23.81 18.89 7.58
N ASN A 6 -23.74 19.58 6.44
CA ASN A 6 -23.44 18.96 5.15
C ASN A 6 -22.00 18.41 5.08
N LEU A 7 -21.03 19.12 5.67
CA LEU A 7 -19.65 18.65 5.81
C LEU A 7 -19.58 17.37 6.67
N LYS A 8 -20.20 17.38 7.85
CA LYS A 8 -20.30 16.20 8.73
C LYS A 8 -20.90 14.98 8.01
N LYS A 9 -21.99 15.17 7.27
CA LYS A 9 -22.62 14.10 6.47
C LYS A 9 -21.66 13.52 5.43
N SER A 10 -20.91 14.38 4.75
CA SER A 10 -19.92 13.95 3.74
C SER A 10 -18.78 13.17 4.38
N ILE A 11 -18.24 13.65 5.50
CA ILE A 11 -17.19 12.97 6.27
C ILE A 11 -17.66 11.60 6.76
N ASN A 12 -18.87 11.51 7.32
CA ASN A 12 -19.42 10.23 7.81
C ASN A 12 -19.62 9.22 6.68
N LYS A 13 -20.05 9.67 5.50
CA LYS A 13 -20.16 8.82 4.31
C LYS A 13 -18.80 8.25 3.88
N ILE A 14 -17.76 9.08 3.85
CA ILE A 14 -16.40 8.60 3.50
C ILE A 14 -15.85 7.69 4.59
N SER A 15 -16.10 8.00 5.87
CA SER A 15 -15.67 7.17 7.01
C SER A 15 -16.28 5.77 6.95
N GLY A 16 -17.57 5.65 6.59
CA GLY A 16 -18.21 4.36 6.37
C GLY A 16 -17.52 3.53 5.28
N LYS A 17 -17.20 4.16 4.14
CA LYS A 17 -16.44 3.50 3.07
C LYS A 17 -15.04 3.09 3.49
N LEU A 18 -14.34 3.94 4.26
CA LEU A 18 -13.01 3.60 4.79
C LEU A 18 -13.08 2.37 5.72
N ALA A 19 -14.12 2.26 6.54
CA ALA A 19 -14.33 1.10 7.38
C ALA A 19 -14.56 -0.18 6.56
N GLU A 20 -15.41 -0.12 5.54
CA GLU A 20 -15.65 -1.24 4.59
C GLU A 20 -14.35 -1.68 3.91
N LEU A 21 -13.61 -0.73 3.33
CA LEU A 21 -12.33 -1.00 2.66
C LEU A 21 -11.28 -1.54 3.65
N GLY A 22 -11.29 -1.09 4.90
CA GLY A 22 -10.41 -1.59 5.95
C GLY A 22 -10.69 -3.06 6.30
N VAL A 23 -11.97 -3.47 6.32
CA VAL A 23 -12.36 -4.88 6.50
C VAL A 23 -11.90 -5.70 5.30
N GLU A 24 -12.16 -5.25 4.07
CA GLU A 24 -11.71 -5.93 2.86
C GLU A 24 -10.18 -6.11 2.82
N LEU A 25 -9.42 -5.08 3.22
CA LEU A 25 -7.96 -5.16 3.33
C LEU A 25 -7.50 -6.21 4.33
N ALA A 26 -8.17 -6.32 5.48
CA ALA A 26 -7.82 -7.28 6.53
C ALA A 26 -8.07 -8.74 6.10
N GLU A 27 -8.97 -8.98 5.14
CA GLU A 27 -9.27 -10.31 4.59
C GLU A 27 -8.23 -10.77 3.55
N ILE A 28 -7.48 -9.84 2.94
CA ILE A 28 -6.46 -10.15 1.94
C ILE A 28 -5.22 -10.73 2.63
N LYS A 29 -4.89 -11.98 2.28
CA LYS A 29 -3.73 -12.72 2.84
C LYS A 29 -2.40 -12.29 2.20
N PHE A 30 -2.08 -11.00 2.21
CA PHE A 30 -0.80 -10.50 1.71
C PHE A 30 0.16 -10.11 2.85
N SER A 31 1.46 -10.32 2.65
CA SER A 31 2.50 -9.82 3.54
C SER A 31 3.70 -9.32 2.75
N TYR A 32 4.22 -8.15 3.12
CA TYR A 32 5.50 -7.63 2.63
C TYR A 32 6.71 -8.49 3.05
N LYS A 33 6.55 -9.45 3.97
CA LYS A 33 7.62 -10.39 4.27
C LYS A 33 7.91 -11.25 3.04
N VAL A 34 9.15 -11.22 2.57
CA VAL A 34 9.62 -12.00 1.42
C VAL A 34 10.09 -13.37 1.91
N GLU A 35 9.53 -14.43 1.35
CA GLU A 35 10.03 -15.80 1.56
C GLU A 35 10.85 -16.26 0.35
N ALA A 36 11.96 -16.96 0.63
CA ALA A 36 12.80 -17.57 -0.39
C ALA A 36 12.16 -18.90 -0.84
N LYS A 37 11.41 -18.86 -1.94
CA LYS A 37 10.72 -20.03 -2.52
C LYS A 37 11.04 -20.14 -4.01
N PRO A 38 11.79 -21.16 -4.45
CA PRO A 38 12.13 -21.34 -5.86
C PRO A 38 10.99 -22.01 -6.66
N SER A 39 9.76 -21.52 -6.53
CA SER A 39 8.59 -22.02 -7.27
C SER A 39 7.92 -20.89 -8.04
N LYS A 40 7.68 -21.13 -9.33
CA LYS A 40 6.99 -20.18 -10.21
C LYS A 40 5.56 -19.94 -9.74
N GLU A 41 4.88 -21.00 -9.32
CA GLU A 41 3.50 -20.99 -8.83
C GLU A 41 3.38 -20.13 -7.57
N TYR A 42 4.34 -20.25 -6.65
CA TYR A 42 4.41 -19.39 -5.46
C TYR A 42 4.52 -17.91 -5.84
N TRP A 43 5.42 -17.56 -6.77
CA TRP A 43 5.60 -16.16 -7.17
C TRP A 43 4.39 -15.62 -7.93
N GLU A 44 3.74 -16.45 -8.73
CA GLU A 44 2.48 -16.10 -9.38
C GLU A 44 1.36 -15.83 -8.37
N GLN A 45 1.17 -16.71 -7.40
CA GLN A 45 0.18 -16.51 -6.33
C GLN A 45 0.47 -15.24 -5.54
N ARG A 46 1.73 -15.05 -5.11
CA ARG A 46 2.16 -13.86 -4.37
C ARG A 46 1.90 -12.56 -5.14
N MET A 47 2.18 -12.55 -6.45
CA MET A 47 1.89 -11.39 -7.29
C MET A 47 0.39 -11.10 -7.38
N ASN A 48 -0.45 -12.14 -7.49
CA ASN A 48 -1.90 -11.98 -7.53
C ASN A 48 -2.46 -11.45 -6.21
N GLU A 49 -1.98 -11.96 -5.08
CA GLU A 49 -2.33 -11.45 -3.74
C GLU A 49 -1.86 -10.00 -3.57
N PHE A 50 -0.64 -9.68 -4.00
CA PHE A 50 -0.12 -8.32 -3.93
C PHE A 50 -0.92 -7.34 -4.79
N ARG A 51 -1.31 -7.70 -6.01
CA ARG A 51 -2.16 -6.85 -6.87
C ARG A 51 -3.48 -6.52 -6.19
N LYS A 52 -4.16 -7.54 -5.66
CA LYS A 52 -5.43 -7.36 -4.94
C LYS A 52 -5.26 -6.42 -3.73
N TYR A 53 -4.22 -6.66 -2.93
CA TYR A 53 -3.89 -5.81 -1.78
C TYR A 53 -3.62 -4.36 -2.22
N ASN A 54 -2.71 -4.17 -3.16
CA ASN A 54 -2.26 -2.86 -3.60
C ASN A 54 -3.38 -2.04 -4.24
N ASP A 55 -4.21 -2.65 -5.09
CA ASP A 55 -5.35 -1.98 -5.72
C ASP A 55 -6.37 -1.54 -4.66
N LYS A 56 -6.63 -2.40 -3.66
CA LYS A 56 -7.53 -2.08 -2.56
C LYS A 56 -6.96 -1.00 -1.62
N SER A 57 -5.67 -1.03 -1.34
CA SER A 57 -4.98 0.02 -0.56
C SER A 57 -5.04 1.36 -1.29
N LEU A 58 -4.87 1.39 -2.62
CA LEU A 58 -5.02 2.61 -3.41
C LEU A 58 -6.45 3.16 -3.36
N GLU A 59 -7.46 2.30 -3.41
CA GLU A 59 -8.86 2.71 -3.21
C GLU A 59 -9.08 3.34 -1.82
N TYR A 60 -8.55 2.70 -0.77
CA TYR A 60 -8.58 3.23 0.59
C TYR A 60 -7.90 4.61 0.69
N TYR A 61 -6.68 4.75 0.18
CA TYR A 61 -5.95 6.02 0.26
C TYR A 61 -6.57 7.13 -0.59
N ASN A 62 -7.25 6.79 -1.68
CA ASN A 62 -8.02 7.78 -2.44
C ASN A 62 -9.23 8.29 -1.64
N GLN A 63 -9.89 7.45 -0.84
CA GLN A 63 -10.93 7.89 0.08
C GLN A 63 -10.37 8.76 1.21
N VAL A 64 -9.18 8.42 1.75
CA VAL A 64 -8.48 9.28 2.72
C VAL A 64 -8.20 10.67 2.13
N HIS A 65 -7.62 10.72 0.92
CA HIS A 65 -7.41 11.97 0.20
C HIS A 65 -8.72 12.77 0.04
N ALA A 66 -9.80 12.12 -0.40
CA ALA A 66 -11.09 12.77 -0.58
C ALA A 66 -11.61 13.38 0.73
N MET A 67 -11.43 12.68 1.86
CA MET A 67 -11.78 13.19 3.19
C MET A 67 -10.93 14.39 3.58
N MET A 68 -9.60 14.29 3.44
CA MET A 68 -8.68 15.40 3.75
C MET A 68 -9.00 16.63 2.92
N ASN A 69 -9.31 16.46 1.64
CA ASN A 69 -9.61 17.56 0.71
C ASN A 69 -10.90 18.32 1.07
N LEU A 70 -11.81 17.74 1.87
CA LEU A 70 -12.98 18.46 2.38
C LEU A 70 -12.64 19.48 3.48
N ILE A 71 -11.46 19.36 4.09
CA ILE A 71 -11.08 20.10 5.30
C ILE A 71 -9.83 20.94 5.06
N ASN A 72 -8.78 20.31 4.53
CA ASN A 72 -7.49 20.94 4.26
C ASN A 72 -6.97 20.48 2.91
N THR A 73 -7.14 21.33 1.90
CA THR A 73 -6.71 21.06 0.53
C THR A 73 -5.20 20.87 0.43
N GLU A 74 -4.40 21.67 1.13
CA GLU A 74 -2.94 21.60 1.04
C GLU A 74 -2.40 20.25 1.53
N GLU A 75 -2.80 19.83 2.72
CA GLU A 75 -2.42 18.52 3.25
C GLU A 75 -2.95 17.37 2.39
N SER A 76 -4.16 17.53 1.82
CA SER A 76 -4.71 16.52 0.91
C SER A 76 -3.84 16.36 -0.35
N GLN A 77 -3.35 17.44 -0.95
CA GLN A 77 -2.47 17.35 -2.12
C GLN A 77 -1.15 16.66 -1.78
N MET A 78 -0.58 16.96 -0.61
CA MET A 78 0.60 16.23 -0.13
C MET A 78 0.32 14.74 0.07
N PHE A 79 -0.86 14.38 0.58
CA PHE A 79 -1.28 12.99 0.72
C PHE A 79 -1.49 12.29 -0.64
N LEU A 80 -2.01 13.01 -1.65
CA LEU A 80 -2.16 12.51 -3.02
C LEU A 80 -0.80 12.20 -3.66
N LEU A 81 0.22 13.05 -3.44
CA LEU A 81 1.59 12.80 -3.88
C LEU A 81 2.16 11.54 -3.22
N ARG A 82 1.94 11.34 -1.91
CA ARG A 82 2.34 10.11 -1.21
C ARG A 82 1.64 8.88 -1.78
N THR A 83 0.35 8.98 -2.10
CA THR A 83 -0.43 7.90 -2.74
C THR A 83 0.13 7.55 -4.12
N SER A 84 0.51 8.57 -4.90
CA SER A 84 1.14 8.39 -6.21
C SER A 84 2.50 7.69 -6.08
N LYS A 85 3.30 8.06 -5.07
CA LYS A 85 4.57 7.37 -4.78
C LYS A 85 4.35 5.91 -4.35
N PHE A 86 3.34 5.63 -3.54
CA PHE A 86 2.97 4.28 -3.14
C PHE A 86 2.67 3.40 -4.37
N ARG A 87 1.87 3.92 -5.31
CA ARG A 87 1.58 3.24 -6.58
C ARG A 87 2.86 2.91 -7.36
N GLN A 88 3.79 3.87 -7.47
CA GLN A 88 5.06 3.65 -8.14
C GLN A 88 5.87 2.53 -7.47
N LEU A 89 6.00 2.57 -6.14
CA LEU A 89 6.74 1.56 -5.39
C LEU A 89 6.14 0.16 -5.60
N GLY A 90 4.81 0.06 -5.65
CA GLY A 90 4.11 -1.19 -5.93
C GLY A 90 4.37 -1.73 -7.33
N LEU A 91 4.39 -0.88 -8.36
CA LEU A 91 4.74 -1.30 -9.73
C LEU A 91 6.17 -1.84 -9.81
N GLU A 92 7.14 -1.13 -9.22
CA GLU A 92 8.54 -1.57 -9.13
C GLU A 92 8.65 -2.92 -8.40
N LEU A 93 7.87 -3.14 -7.33
CA LEU A 93 7.85 -4.42 -6.63
C LEU A 93 7.33 -5.56 -7.52
N LEU A 94 6.25 -5.32 -8.27
CA LEU A 94 5.70 -6.29 -9.23
C LEU A 94 6.70 -6.66 -10.32
N GLU A 95 7.45 -5.70 -10.84
CA GLU A 95 8.49 -5.96 -11.85
C GLU A 95 9.59 -6.86 -11.31
N ILE A 96 10.01 -6.66 -10.06
CA ILE A 96 11.01 -7.53 -9.42
C ILE A 96 10.43 -8.93 -9.22
N MET A 97 9.19 -9.05 -8.73
CA MET A 97 8.52 -10.35 -8.57
C MET A 97 8.39 -11.08 -9.90
N GLN A 98 8.10 -10.38 -10.99
CA GLN A 98 8.00 -10.96 -12.33
C GLN A 98 9.34 -11.55 -12.79
N LYS A 99 10.46 -10.84 -12.58
CA LYS A 99 11.80 -11.36 -12.90
C LYS A 99 12.12 -12.65 -12.12
N ILE A 100 11.67 -12.74 -10.87
CA ILE A 100 11.83 -13.95 -10.06
C ILE A 100 10.89 -15.06 -10.53
N LYS A 101 9.63 -14.77 -10.87
CA LYS A 101 8.69 -15.74 -11.46
C LYS A 101 9.27 -16.37 -12.73
N ASP A 102 9.92 -15.57 -13.57
CA ASP A 102 10.52 -16.04 -14.81
C ASP A 102 11.79 -16.88 -14.56
N ASN A 103 12.47 -16.68 -13.43
CA ASN A 103 13.67 -17.42 -13.03
C ASN A 103 13.65 -17.77 -11.52
N PRO A 104 12.84 -18.77 -11.09
CA PRO A 104 12.61 -19.02 -9.66
C PRO A 104 13.88 -19.41 -8.88
N SER A 105 14.90 -19.97 -9.54
CA SER A 105 16.20 -20.33 -8.96
C SER A 105 16.92 -19.14 -8.31
N ILE A 106 16.60 -17.90 -8.69
CA ILE A 106 17.09 -16.67 -8.03
C ILE A 106 16.85 -16.72 -6.51
N THR A 107 15.77 -17.37 -6.09
CA THR A 107 15.38 -17.46 -4.68
C THR A 107 15.64 -18.82 -4.05
N ASP A 108 16.34 -19.73 -4.75
CA ASP A 108 16.72 -21.01 -4.20
C ASP A 108 17.81 -20.81 -3.12
N PRO A 109 17.55 -21.15 -1.84
CA PRO A 109 18.58 -21.07 -0.80
C PRO A 109 19.70 -22.10 -0.98
N LYS A 110 19.50 -23.15 -1.80
CA LYS A 110 20.48 -24.21 -2.04
C LYS A 110 21.44 -23.87 -3.19
N ASP A 111 21.09 -22.90 -4.03
CA ASP A 111 21.97 -22.45 -5.11
C ASP A 111 23.10 -21.58 -4.55
N LYS A 112 24.29 -22.19 -4.44
CA LYS A 112 25.52 -21.52 -3.98
C LYS A 112 26.29 -20.83 -5.10
N GLN A 113 25.92 -21.04 -6.36
CA GLN A 113 26.61 -20.50 -7.54
C GLN A 113 25.74 -19.47 -8.27
N GLN A 114 25.02 -18.63 -7.51
CA GLN A 114 24.23 -17.55 -8.08
C GLN A 114 25.11 -16.49 -8.74
N SER A 115 24.73 -16.10 -9.97
CA SER A 115 25.31 -14.95 -10.66
C SER A 115 25.11 -13.66 -9.86
N GLN A 116 25.97 -12.66 -10.08
CA GLN A 116 25.82 -11.35 -9.42
C GLN A 116 24.44 -10.74 -9.70
N TRP A 117 23.96 -10.85 -10.94
CA TRP A 117 22.64 -10.42 -11.35
C TRP A 117 21.51 -11.06 -10.51
N SER A 118 21.60 -12.36 -10.22
CA SER A 118 20.60 -13.07 -9.41
C SER A 118 20.62 -12.59 -7.95
N LYS A 119 21.81 -12.38 -7.38
CA LYS A 119 21.98 -11.83 -6.03
C LYS A 119 21.39 -10.42 -5.92
N ASP A 120 21.61 -9.59 -6.93
CA ASP A 120 21.07 -8.23 -6.97
C ASP A 120 19.54 -8.23 -6.99
N ILE A 121 18.89 -9.10 -7.77
CA ILE A 121 17.43 -9.24 -7.78
C ILE A 121 16.90 -9.71 -6.42
N LYS A 122 17.56 -10.70 -5.81
CA LYS A 122 17.19 -11.22 -4.49
C LYS A 122 17.29 -10.16 -3.37
N ASN A 123 18.28 -9.27 -3.44
CA ASN A 123 18.37 -8.15 -2.51
C ASN A 123 17.31 -7.09 -2.80
N LYS A 124 17.11 -6.74 -4.08
CA LYS A 124 16.11 -5.76 -4.52
C LYS A 124 14.70 -6.12 -4.11
N ILE A 125 14.30 -7.39 -4.14
CA ILE A 125 12.93 -7.78 -3.74
C ILE A 125 12.69 -7.46 -2.26
N THR A 126 13.68 -7.70 -1.39
CA THR A 126 13.56 -7.42 0.04
C THR A 126 13.59 -5.92 0.31
N GLU A 127 14.51 -5.20 -0.33
CA GLU A 127 14.62 -3.74 -0.21
C GLU A 127 13.34 -3.04 -0.66
N GLN A 128 12.82 -3.40 -1.83
CA GLN A 128 11.62 -2.79 -2.39
C GLN A 128 10.37 -3.12 -1.57
N SER A 129 10.28 -4.35 -1.05
CA SER A 129 9.18 -4.73 -0.15
C SER A 129 9.19 -3.90 1.14
N ASN A 130 10.37 -3.68 1.72
CA ASN A 130 10.54 -2.80 2.89
C ASN A 130 10.19 -1.34 2.58
N LYS A 131 10.58 -0.83 1.41
CA LYS A 131 10.19 0.53 0.97
C LYS A 131 8.67 0.68 0.88
N CYS A 132 7.98 -0.29 0.30
CA CYS A 132 6.51 -0.27 0.23
C CYS A 132 5.89 -0.25 1.64
N LEU A 133 6.31 -1.17 2.52
CA LEU A 133 5.80 -1.27 3.89
C LEU A 133 6.05 0.01 4.71
N ASN A 134 7.25 0.58 4.63
CA ASN A 134 7.58 1.78 5.37
C ASN A 134 6.79 2.99 4.86
N HIS A 135 6.69 3.15 3.53
CA HIS A 135 5.90 4.23 2.93
C HIS A 135 4.41 4.12 3.30
N GLU A 136 3.86 2.91 3.31
CA GLU A 136 2.48 2.66 3.76
C GLU A 136 2.27 3.02 5.23
N ARG A 137 3.22 2.66 6.11
CA ARG A 137 3.21 3.04 7.53
C ARG A 137 3.24 4.56 7.71
N GLU A 138 4.07 5.25 6.95
CA GLU A 138 4.15 6.72 6.98
C GLU A 138 2.83 7.35 6.54
N MET A 139 2.20 6.84 5.48
CA MET A 139 0.87 7.30 5.05
C MET A 139 -0.19 7.07 6.14
N ASN A 140 -0.20 5.90 6.76
CA ASN A 140 -1.13 5.58 7.85
C ASN A 140 -0.93 6.48 9.07
N THR A 141 0.32 6.78 9.43
CA THR A 141 0.64 7.73 10.51
C THR A 141 0.19 9.13 10.15
N SER A 142 0.50 9.61 8.95
CA SER A 142 0.06 10.93 8.47
C SER A 142 -1.47 11.08 8.51
N PHE A 143 -2.22 10.05 8.13
CA PHE A 143 -3.68 10.09 8.23
C PHE A 143 -4.17 10.09 9.69
N ARG A 144 -3.53 9.31 10.57
CA ARG A 144 -3.87 9.30 12.00
C ARG A 144 -3.63 10.67 12.64
N ASP A 145 -2.53 11.33 12.30
CA ASP A 145 -2.19 12.65 12.81
C ASP A 145 -3.20 13.69 12.31
N PHE A 146 -3.54 13.65 11.01
CA PHE A 146 -4.60 14.47 10.44
C PHE A 146 -5.95 14.26 11.16
N TYR A 147 -6.31 13.00 11.43
CA TYR A 147 -7.53 12.67 12.15
C TYR A 147 -7.57 13.35 13.53
N GLN A 148 -6.48 13.24 14.31
CA GLN A 148 -6.44 13.80 15.67
C GLN A 148 -6.44 15.33 15.69
N ASN A 149 -5.76 15.97 14.75
CA ASN A 149 -5.54 17.41 14.76
C ASN A 149 -6.69 18.19 14.11
N GLU A 150 -7.27 17.64 13.03
CA GLU A 150 -8.23 18.34 12.17
C GLU A 150 -9.62 17.67 12.25
N LEU A 151 -9.70 16.37 11.97
CA LEU A 151 -10.99 15.70 11.78
C LEU A 151 -11.79 15.58 13.08
N LYS A 152 -11.13 15.21 14.18
CA LYS A 152 -11.78 14.93 15.47
C LYS A 152 -12.64 16.10 15.94
N ARG A 153 -12.14 17.33 15.81
CA ARG A 153 -12.85 18.57 16.22
C ARG A 153 -14.09 18.88 15.40
N ILE A 154 -14.20 18.28 14.21
CA ILE A 154 -15.32 18.48 13.30
C ILE A 154 -16.38 17.42 13.58
N VAL A 155 -16.00 16.18 13.87
CA VAL A 155 -16.94 15.06 14.00
C VAL A 155 -17.43 14.85 15.43
N GLU A 156 -16.56 15.09 16.43
CA GLU A 156 -16.88 15.06 17.87
C GLU A 156 -17.20 16.47 18.40
#